data_AF-A0A6C0LG77-F1
#
_entry.id   AF-A0A6C0LG77-F1
#
_cell.length_a   1.000
_cell.length_b   1.000
_cell.length_c   1.000
_cell.angle_alpha   90.00
_cell.angle_beta   90.00
_cell.angle_gamma   90.00
#
_symmetry.space_group_name_H-M   'P 1'
#
loop_
_entity.id
_entity.type
_entity.pdbx_description
1 polymer ?
#
loop_
_entity_poly.entity_id
_entity_poly.type
_entity_poly.pdbx_seq_one_letter_code
_entity_poly.pdbx_strand_id
1 'polypeptide(L)'
;MTTIADNTSNNSSTNNSVVEEVDQLELQWKNMELSLSTFKTQVTALQQQLRSLEKATRRQVKQLKKEASKSKNRGNRAPSGFAKPSKISNELCSFMGKEDGAEVARTEVTKFVISYIKENSLAESKDIKPDEKLKVLLGISDEDKVTYFNIQKFMNKHFTKSKKKLAEAAEASA
;
A
#
# COMPACT_ATOMS: atom_id res chain seq x y z
N MET A 1 16.33 111.68 -16.71
CA MET A 1 15.13 110.98 -17.22
C MET A 1 15.55 109.55 -17.50
N THR A 2 14.78 108.62 -16.96
CA THR A 2 14.95 107.16 -16.83
C THR A 2 15.29 106.42 -18.13
N THR A 3 15.69 105.15 -18.00
CA THR A 3 15.71 104.00 -18.95
C THR A 3 17.07 103.67 -19.60
N ILE A 4 17.53 102.41 -19.72
CA ILE A 4 17.12 101.04 -19.31
C ILE A 4 18.44 100.24 -19.22
N ALA A 5 18.65 99.47 -18.15
CA ALA A 5 19.73 98.50 -18.08
C ALA A 5 19.22 97.16 -18.61
N ASP A 6 19.85 96.66 -19.69
CA ASP A 6 19.63 95.34 -20.24
C ASP A 6 19.98 94.25 -19.20
N ASN A 7 19.00 93.43 -18.86
CA ASN A 7 19.16 92.25 -18.02
C ASN A 7 18.67 91.01 -18.79
N THR A 8 19.51 90.50 -19.70
CA THR A 8 19.16 89.37 -20.60
C THR A 8 20.26 88.30 -20.66
N SER A 9 20.91 87.90 -19.56
CA SER A 9 21.94 86.83 -19.65
C SER A 9 21.99 85.78 -18.55
N ASN A 10 20.95 85.61 -17.73
CA ASN A 10 20.95 84.58 -16.67
C ASN A 10 19.84 83.50 -16.72
N ASN A 11 19.08 83.38 -17.82
CA ASN A 11 17.88 82.50 -17.86
C ASN A 11 18.10 81.12 -18.52
N SER A 12 19.23 80.86 -19.16
CA SER A 12 19.39 79.64 -19.99
C SER A 12 19.92 78.41 -19.23
N SER A 13 20.79 78.58 -18.23
CA SER A 13 21.38 77.46 -17.47
C SER A 13 20.47 76.91 -16.39
N THR A 14 19.60 77.74 -15.80
CA THR A 14 18.61 77.34 -14.79
C THR A 14 17.42 76.59 -15.40
N ASN A 15 17.00 76.93 -16.63
CA ASN A 15 15.94 76.19 -17.31
C ASN A 15 16.35 74.74 -17.64
N ASN A 16 17.60 74.50 -18.03
CA ASN A 16 18.05 73.16 -18.43
C ASN A 16 18.11 72.17 -17.24
N SER A 17 18.53 72.66 -16.06
CA SER A 17 18.59 71.84 -14.84
C SER A 17 17.20 71.45 -14.31
N VAL A 18 16.22 72.35 -14.44
CA VAL A 18 14.83 72.08 -13.99
C VAL A 18 14.16 71.07 -14.92
N VAL A 19 14.45 71.10 -16.22
CA VAL A 19 13.92 70.13 -17.19
C VAL A 19 14.46 68.72 -16.91
N GLU A 20 15.75 68.57 -16.59
CA GLU A 20 16.35 67.26 -16.25
C GLU A 20 15.77 66.64 -14.95
N GLU A 21 15.43 67.45 -13.94
CA GLU A 21 14.78 66.97 -12.71
C GLU A 21 13.34 66.49 -12.95
N VAL A 22 12.58 67.18 -13.81
CA VAL A 22 11.23 66.79 -14.20
C VAL A 22 11.26 65.45 -14.96
N ASP A 23 12.19 65.29 -15.90
CA ASP A 23 12.37 64.04 -16.65
C ASP A 23 12.72 62.86 -15.73
N GLN A 24 13.55 63.08 -14.70
CA GLN A 24 13.85 62.05 -13.70
C GLN A 24 12.63 61.65 -12.86
N LEU A 25 11.81 62.60 -12.43
CA LEU A 25 10.57 62.33 -11.70
C LEU A 25 9.55 61.57 -12.56
N GLU A 26 9.42 61.93 -13.85
CA GLU A 26 8.58 61.18 -14.79
C GLU A 26 9.06 59.73 -14.98
N LEU A 27 10.38 59.53 -15.05
CA LEU A 27 10.96 58.20 -15.17
C LEU A 27 10.71 57.37 -13.90
N GLN A 28 10.87 57.96 -12.71
CA GLN A 28 10.56 57.30 -11.44
C GLN A 28 9.09 56.89 -11.35
N TRP A 29 8.18 57.78 -11.78
CA TRP A 29 6.74 57.48 -11.82
C TRP A 29 6.42 56.32 -12.76
N LYS A 30 6.97 56.33 -13.99
CA LYS A 30 6.81 55.23 -14.96
C LYS A 30 7.32 53.90 -14.39
N ASN A 31 8.46 53.91 -13.70
CA ASN A 31 9.00 52.71 -13.05
C ASN A 31 8.10 52.19 -11.92
N MET A 32 7.46 53.08 -11.15
CA MET A 32 6.48 52.72 -10.13
C MET A 32 5.20 52.12 -10.74
N GLU A 33 4.72 52.67 -11.85
CA GLU A 33 3.57 52.14 -12.58
C GLU A 33 3.85 50.72 -13.11
N LEU A 34 5.04 50.51 -13.70
CA LEU A 34 5.50 49.19 -14.15
C LEU A 34 5.63 48.21 -12.98
N SER A 35 6.14 48.66 -11.84
CA SER A 35 6.24 47.84 -10.63
C SER A 35 4.86 47.42 -10.11
N LEU A 36 3.88 48.33 -10.12
CA LEU A 36 2.50 48.04 -9.74
C LEU A 36 1.83 47.05 -10.71
N SER A 37 2.05 47.19 -12.02
CA SER A 37 1.57 46.25 -13.03
C SER A 37 2.17 44.84 -12.85
N THR A 38 3.47 44.79 -12.58
CA THR A 38 4.19 43.54 -12.30
C THR A 38 3.65 42.89 -11.02
N PHE A 39 3.41 43.68 -9.97
CA PHE A 39 2.85 43.20 -8.72
C PHE A 39 1.43 42.63 -8.91
N LYS A 40 0.56 43.27 -9.69
CA LYS A 40 -0.77 42.73 -10.04
C LYS A 40 -0.67 41.37 -10.74
N THR A 41 0.29 41.22 -11.65
CA THR A 41 0.56 39.96 -12.33
C THR A 41 1.02 38.88 -11.34
N GLN A 42 1.91 39.23 -10.41
CA GLN A 42 2.38 38.33 -9.36
C GLN A 42 1.26 37.89 -8.41
N VAL A 43 0.35 38.80 -8.01
CA VAL A 43 -0.82 38.47 -7.19
C VAL A 43 -1.70 37.44 -7.90
N THR A 44 -1.93 37.62 -9.20
CA THR A 44 -2.72 36.67 -10.01
C THR A 44 -2.04 35.31 -10.11
N ALA A 45 -0.72 35.29 -10.29
CA ALA A 45 0.07 34.05 -10.31
C ALA A 45 -0.02 33.31 -8.96
N LEU A 46 0.10 34.02 -7.84
CA LEU A 46 -0.04 33.45 -6.50
C LEU A 46 -1.45 32.88 -6.27
N GLN A 47 -2.50 33.57 -6.72
CA GLN A 47 -3.88 33.06 -6.65
C GLN A 47 -4.03 31.74 -7.42
N GLN A 48 -3.40 31.63 -8.60
CA GLN A 48 -3.43 30.41 -9.40
C GLN A 48 -2.63 29.27 -8.75
N GLN A 49 -1.47 29.58 -8.17
CA GLN A 49 -0.66 28.62 -7.41
C GLN A 49 -1.40 28.10 -6.17
N LEU A 50 -2.13 28.97 -5.45
CA LEU A 50 -2.92 28.55 -4.30
C LEU A 50 -4.04 27.56 -4.70
N ARG A 51 -4.75 27.84 -5.80
CA ARG A 51 -5.80 26.95 -6.32
C ARG A 51 -5.25 25.60 -6.77
N SER A 52 -4.07 25.57 -7.40
CA SER A 52 -3.45 24.31 -7.83
C SER A 52 -2.98 23.48 -6.63
N LEU A 53 -2.40 24.13 -5.61
CA LEU A 53 -1.97 23.50 -4.37
C LEU A 53 -3.15 22.92 -3.58
N GLU A 54 -4.26 23.67 -3.46
CA GLU A 54 -5.48 23.18 -2.81
C GLU A 54 -5.98 21.88 -3.48
N LYS A 55 -6.01 21.87 -4.82
CA LYS A 55 -6.42 20.69 -5.60
C LYS A 55 -5.49 19.50 -5.42
N ALA A 56 -4.17 19.74 -5.38
CA ALA A 56 -3.17 18.71 -5.12
C ALA A 56 -3.33 18.12 -3.71
N THR A 57 -3.42 18.97 -2.69
CA THR A 57 -3.62 18.56 -1.29
C THR A 57 -4.91 17.77 -1.12
N ARG A 58 -6.02 18.22 -1.71
CA ARG A 58 -7.30 17.50 -1.65
C ARG A 58 -7.22 16.10 -2.28
N ARG A 59 -6.41 15.93 -3.34
CA ARG A 59 -6.15 14.60 -3.94
C ARG A 59 -5.32 13.73 -3.01
N GLN A 60 -4.24 14.27 -2.44
CA GLN A 60 -3.37 13.57 -1.49
C GLN A 60 -4.17 13.06 -0.27
N VAL A 61 -5.00 13.92 0.32
CA VAL A 61 -5.85 13.56 1.47
C VAL A 61 -6.83 12.43 1.12
N LYS A 62 -7.46 12.48 -0.06
CA LYS A 62 -8.36 11.41 -0.51
C LYS A 62 -7.62 10.08 -0.70
N GLN A 63 -6.42 10.13 -1.27
CA GLN A 63 -5.60 8.93 -1.48
C GLN A 63 -5.18 8.30 -0.14
N LEU A 64 -4.64 9.11 0.78
CA LEU A 64 -4.22 8.64 2.10
C LEU A 64 -5.40 8.05 2.90
N LYS A 65 -6.59 8.68 2.84
CA LYS A 65 -7.81 8.12 3.46
C LYS A 65 -8.20 6.76 2.88
N LYS A 66 -8.05 6.57 1.56
CA LYS A 66 -8.35 5.30 0.87
C LYS A 66 -7.33 4.20 1.22
N GLU A 67 -6.07 4.57 1.40
CA GLU A 67 -5.02 3.63 1.81
C GLU A 67 -5.19 3.22 3.28
N ALA A 68 -5.50 4.17 4.16
CA ALA A 68 -5.79 3.91 5.56
C ALA A 68 -6.98 2.95 5.74
N SER A 69 -8.05 3.10 4.96
CA SER A 69 -9.21 2.21 5.04
C SER A 69 -8.92 0.79 4.54
N LYS A 70 -8.05 0.63 3.55
CA LYS A 70 -7.61 -0.70 3.07
C LYS A 70 -6.74 -1.44 4.09
N SER A 71 -5.90 -0.72 4.83
CA SER A 71 -5.05 -1.30 5.88
C SER A 71 -5.89 -1.88 7.03
N LYS A 72 -6.93 -1.16 7.46
CA LYS A 72 -7.83 -1.59 8.55
C LYS A 72 -8.53 -2.94 8.28
N ASN A 73 -8.70 -3.31 7.01
CA ASN A 73 -9.35 -4.57 6.60
C ASN A 73 -8.38 -5.75 6.39
N ARG A 74 -7.06 -5.54 6.46
CA ARG A 74 -6.04 -6.60 6.28
C ARG A 74 -5.44 -7.10 7.59
N GLY A 75 -5.40 -6.29 8.65
CA GLY A 75 -4.63 -6.59 9.86
C GLY A 75 -5.31 -7.52 10.89
N ASN A 76 -6.64 -7.62 10.92
CA ASN A 76 -7.34 -8.27 12.04
C ASN A 76 -8.31 -9.38 11.63
N ARG A 77 -8.07 -10.05 10.49
CA ARG A 77 -8.81 -11.27 10.19
C ARG A 77 -8.22 -12.37 11.06
N ALA A 78 -8.98 -12.80 12.06
CA ALA A 78 -8.68 -14.03 12.79
C ALA A 78 -8.35 -15.12 11.76
N PRO A 79 -7.31 -15.94 11.99
CA PRO A 79 -6.98 -17.02 11.08
C PRO A 79 -8.25 -17.82 10.85
N SER A 80 -8.70 -17.85 9.58
CA SER A 80 -9.86 -18.62 9.16
C SER A 80 -9.80 -20.01 9.78
N GLY A 81 -10.93 -20.64 10.14
CA GLY A 81 -10.94 -21.92 10.88
C GLY A 81 -10.06 -23.04 10.30
N PHE A 82 -9.66 -22.94 9.03
CA PHE A 82 -8.70 -23.80 8.34
C PHE A 82 -7.22 -23.59 8.73
N ALA A 83 -6.86 -22.39 9.21
CA ALA A 83 -5.52 -22.00 9.67
C ALA A 83 -5.35 -22.16 11.19
N LYS A 84 -6.32 -22.75 11.89
CA LYS A 84 -6.20 -23.06 13.32
C LYS A 84 -5.21 -24.22 13.51
N PRO A 85 -4.13 -24.05 14.30
CA PRO A 85 -3.24 -25.14 14.65
C PRO A 85 -4.02 -26.26 15.35
N SER A 86 -3.74 -27.51 14.98
CA SER A 86 -4.31 -28.70 15.59
C SER A 86 -3.22 -29.72 15.83
N LYS A 87 -3.35 -30.50 16.90
CA LYS A 87 -2.42 -31.59 17.21
C LYS A 87 -2.51 -32.68 16.14
N ILE A 88 -1.35 -32.99 15.57
CA ILE A 88 -1.19 -34.03 14.55
C ILE A 88 -0.60 -35.31 15.17
N SER A 89 -0.83 -36.46 14.53
CA SER A 89 -0.26 -37.74 14.94
C SER A 89 1.26 -37.79 14.75
N ASN A 90 1.97 -38.60 15.54
CA ASN A 90 3.43 -38.78 15.47
C ASN A 90 3.93 -39.16 14.06
N GLU A 91 3.20 -40.01 13.33
CA GLU A 91 3.55 -40.37 11.94
C GLU A 91 3.63 -39.15 11.01
N LEU A 92 2.68 -38.22 11.17
CA LEU A 92 2.62 -36.99 10.40
C LEU A 92 3.69 -35.97 10.86
N CYS A 93 4.02 -35.94 12.16
CA CYS A 93 5.15 -35.17 12.68
C CYS A 93 6.47 -35.64 12.07
N SER A 94 6.73 -36.96 12.11
CA SER A 94 7.93 -37.58 11.52
C SER A 94 8.03 -37.32 10.03
N PHE A 95 6.92 -37.40 9.30
CA PHE A 95 6.89 -37.09 7.87
C PHE A 95 7.22 -35.63 7.56
N MET A 96 6.78 -34.69 8.42
CA MET A 96 7.07 -33.25 8.29
C MET A 96 8.42 -32.84 8.91
N GLY A 97 9.12 -33.73 9.59
CA GLY A 97 10.34 -33.41 10.35
C GLY A 97 10.10 -32.49 11.56
N LYS A 98 8.94 -32.60 12.22
CA LYS A 98 8.57 -31.83 13.41
C LYS A 98 8.61 -32.70 14.67
N GLU A 99 8.69 -32.05 15.83
CA GLU A 99 8.64 -32.73 17.14
C GLU A 99 7.28 -33.42 17.38
N ASP A 100 7.32 -34.50 18.17
CA ASP A 100 6.13 -35.25 18.56
C ASP A 100 5.15 -34.36 19.33
N GLY A 101 3.90 -34.31 18.87
CA GLY A 101 2.85 -33.49 19.48
C GLY A 101 2.82 -32.02 19.04
N ALA A 102 3.58 -31.64 18.01
CA ALA A 102 3.50 -30.32 17.39
C ALA A 102 2.07 -29.97 16.92
N GLU A 103 1.70 -28.69 17.05
CA GLU A 103 0.43 -28.17 16.56
C GLU A 103 0.63 -27.50 15.20
N VAL A 104 0.01 -28.06 14.15
CA VAL A 104 0.18 -27.58 12.77
C VAL A 104 -1.19 -27.29 12.17
N ALA A 105 -1.28 -26.20 11.41
CA ALA A 105 -2.51 -25.86 10.70
C ALA A 105 -2.76 -26.84 9.54
N ARG A 106 -4.03 -27.20 9.29
CA ARG A 106 -4.40 -28.11 8.20
C ARG A 106 -3.94 -27.60 6.82
N THR A 107 -3.92 -26.28 6.62
CA THR A 107 -3.42 -25.64 5.40
C THR A 107 -1.93 -25.87 5.18
N GLU A 108 -1.12 -25.88 6.24
CA GLU A 108 0.33 -26.13 6.17
C GLU A 108 0.62 -27.59 5.86
N VAL A 109 -0.08 -28.51 6.52
CA VAL A 109 0.02 -29.95 6.23
C VAL A 109 -0.31 -30.23 4.77
N THR A 110 -1.43 -29.69 4.27
CA THR A 110 -1.85 -29.93 2.88
C THR A 110 -0.83 -29.36 1.88
N LYS A 111 -0.26 -28.19 2.16
CA LYS A 111 0.80 -27.60 1.33
C LYS A 111 2.05 -28.48 1.33
N PHE A 112 2.48 -28.94 2.50
CA PHE A 112 3.65 -29.81 2.63
C PHE A 112 3.50 -31.09 1.81
N VAL A 113 2.36 -31.77 1.93
CA VAL A 113 2.09 -33.01 1.18
C VAL A 113 2.06 -32.74 -0.33
N ILE A 114 1.43 -31.65 -0.79
CA ILE A 114 1.42 -31.29 -2.22
C ILE A 114 2.83 -30.97 -2.73
N SER A 115 3.65 -30.25 -1.94
CA SER A 115 5.04 -29.98 -2.29
C SER A 115 5.83 -31.28 -2.39
N TYR A 116 5.69 -32.18 -1.41
CA TYR A 116 6.34 -33.49 -1.41
C TYR A 116 6.00 -34.32 -2.66
N ILE A 117 4.72 -34.36 -3.05
CA ILE A 117 4.26 -35.07 -4.24
C ILE A 117 4.90 -34.50 -5.51
N LYS A 118 5.06 -33.17 -5.58
CA LYS A 118 5.67 -32.49 -6.72
C LYS A 118 7.19 -32.71 -6.78
N GLU A 119 7.86 -32.56 -5.64
CA GLU A 119 9.31 -32.73 -5.52
C GLU A 119 9.73 -34.15 -5.90
N ASN A 120 8.95 -35.16 -5.49
CA ASN A 120 9.20 -36.56 -5.83
C ASN A 120 8.55 -36.99 -7.15
N SER A 121 7.96 -36.06 -7.91
CA SER A 121 7.30 -36.34 -9.21
C SER A 121 6.29 -37.50 -9.16
N LEU A 122 5.54 -37.61 -8.06
CA LEU A 122 4.60 -38.71 -7.80
C LEU A 122 3.23 -38.50 -8.47
N ALA A 123 3.00 -37.35 -9.10
CA ALA A 123 1.74 -37.03 -9.76
C ALA A 123 1.81 -37.31 -11.27
N GLU A 124 0.87 -38.13 -11.75
CA GLU A 124 0.67 -38.44 -13.16
C GLU A 124 -0.67 -37.84 -13.62
N SER A 125 -0.59 -36.62 -14.18
CA SER A 125 -1.73 -35.80 -14.63
C SER A 125 -2.77 -35.49 -13.54
N LYS A 126 -3.61 -36.46 -13.17
CA LYS A 126 -4.68 -36.35 -12.17
C LYS A 126 -4.55 -37.35 -11.03
N ASP A 127 -3.84 -38.44 -11.25
CA ASP A 127 -3.64 -39.52 -10.29
C ASP A 127 -2.28 -39.37 -9.62
N ILE A 128 -2.23 -39.71 -8.33
CA ILE A 128 -0.99 -39.69 -7.54
C ILE A 128 -0.60 -41.14 -7.31
N LYS A 129 0.61 -41.51 -7.74
CA LYS A 129 1.26 -42.79 -7.42
C LYS A 129 2.05 -42.60 -6.13
N PRO A 130 1.50 -42.97 -4.97
CA PRO A 130 2.14 -42.68 -3.69
C PRO A 130 3.39 -43.57 -3.55
N ASP A 131 4.47 -43.02 -3.04
CA ASP A 131 5.66 -43.79 -2.66
C ASP A 131 5.41 -44.54 -1.35
N GLU A 132 6.33 -45.41 -0.94
CA GLU A 132 6.20 -46.19 0.31
C GLU A 132 5.94 -45.29 1.53
N LYS A 133 6.60 -44.13 1.59
CA LYS A 133 6.44 -43.16 2.68
C LYS A 133 5.04 -42.55 2.71
N LEU A 134 4.52 -42.12 1.55
CA LEU A 134 3.18 -41.55 1.44
C LEU A 134 2.09 -42.63 1.60
N LYS A 135 2.34 -43.88 1.19
CA LYS A 135 1.44 -45.03 1.44
C LYS A 135 1.30 -45.32 2.93
N VAL A 136 2.43 -45.38 3.65
CA VAL A 136 2.44 -45.58 5.11
C VAL A 136 1.69 -44.45 5.80
N LEU A 137 1.98 -43.20 5.43
CA LEU A 137 1.27 -42.05 5.99
C LEU A 137 -0.22 -42.09 5.68
N LEU A 138 -0.62 -42.28 4.42
CA LEU A 138 -2.03 -42.27 4.05
C LEU A 138 -2.76 -43.57 4.43
N GLY A 139 -2.05 -44.60 4.87
CA GLY A 139 -2.54 -45.95 5.21
C GLY A 139 -3.48 -46.51 4.15
N ILE A 140 -2.98 -46.55 2.92
CA ILE A 140 -3.68 -46.98 1.70
C ILE A 140 -2.94 -48.17 1.08
N SER A 141 -3.68 -49.01 0.36
CA SER A 141 -3.12 -50.13 -0.40
C SER A 141 -2.85 -49.71 -1.85
N ASP A 142 -2.08 -50.52 -2.59
CA ASP A 142 -1.72 -50.24 -3.99
C ASP A 142 -2.92 -50.16 -4.94
N GLU A 143 -4.07 -50.67 -4.51
CA GLU A 143 -5.34 -50.65 -5.24
C GLU A 143 -6.12 -49.33 -5.05
N ASP A 144 -5.78 -48.53 -4.04
CA ASP A 144 -6.48 -47.29 -3.72
C ASP A 144 -6.02 -46.13 -4.62
N LYS A 145 -6.96 -45.61 -5.42
CA LYS A 145 -6.70 -44.43 -6.26
C LYS A 145 -6.61 -43.17 -5.40
N VAL A 146 -5.43 -42.54 -5.33
CA VAL A 146 -5.24 -41.25 -4.67
C VAL A 146 -5.19 -40.12 -5.70
N THR A 147 -5.92 -39.06 -5.42
CA THR A 147 -5.97 -37.83 -6.21
C THR A 147 -5.87 -36.62 -5.27
N TYR A 148 -5.55 -35.44 -5.80
CA TYR A 148 -5.53 -34.22 -5.00
C TYR A 148 -6.88 -33.91 -4.32
N PHE A 149 -7.98 -34.44 -4.87
CA PHE A 149 -9.32 -34.23 -4.33
C PHE A 149 -9.60 -35.11 -3.10
N ASN A 150 -9.17 -36.38 -3.13
CA ASN A 150 -9.47 -37.33 -2.07
C ASN A 150 -8.37 -37.41 -0.98
N ILE A 151 -7.17 -36.89 -1.22
CA ILE A 151 -6.04 -36.97 -0.27
C ILE A 151 -6.40 -36.42 1.12
N GLN A 152 -7.23 -35.36 1.16
CA GLN A 152 -7.70 -34.79 2.43
C GLN A 152 -8.54 -35.76 3.28
N LYS A 153 -9.25 -36.69 2.64
CA LYS A 153 -10.07 -37.71 3.31
C LYS A 153 -9.16 -38.66 4.09
N PHE A 154 -8.07 -39.10 3.47
CA PHE A 154 -7.08 -39.97 4.10
C PHE A 154 -6.30 -39.25 5.20
N MET A 155 -5.98 -37.96 5.01
CA MET A 155 -5.27 -37.17 6.02
C MET A 155 -6.09 -36.88 7.29
N ASN A 156 -7.43 -36.97 7.24
CA ASN A 156 -8.29 -36.66 8.38
C ASN A 156 -7.98 -37.49 9.64
N LYS A 157 -7.49 -38.72 9.49
CA LYS A 157 -7.16 -39.60 10.63
C LYS A 157 -5.96 -39.12 11.45
N HIS A 158 -5.08 -38.33 10.83
CA HIS A 158 -3.89 -37.78 11.48
C HIS A 158 -4.17 -36.47 12.23
N PHE A 159 -5.36 -35.88 12.07
CA PHE A 159 -5.77 -34.70 12.81
C PHE A 159 -6.59 -35.13 14.03
N THR A 160 -6.00 -35.03 15.21
CA THR A 160 -6.76 -35.26 16.45
C THR A 160 -7.73 -34.11 16.64
N LYS A 161 -9.04 -34.41 16.63
CA LYS A 161 -10.05 -33.42 17.01
C LYS A 161 -9.75 -33.03 18.45
N SER A 162 -9.39 -31.77 18.67
CA SER A 162 -9.30 -31.20 20.01
C SER A 162 -10.62 -31.52 20.73
N LYS A 163 -10.53 -32.18 21.90
CA LYS A 163 -11.65 -32.74 22.69
C LYS A 163 -12.81 -31.76 22.94
N LYS A 164 -12.64 -30.46 22.67
CA LYS A 164 -13.68 -29.44 22.75
C LYS A 164 -14.91 -29.72 21.86
N LYS A 165 -14.76 -30.39 20.71
CA LYS A 165 -15.91 -30.69 19.82
C LYS A 165 -16.70 -31.95 20.21
N LEU A 166 -16.18 -32.82 21.10
CA LEU A 166 -16.92 -34.01 21.56
C LEU A 166 -17.85 -33.68 22.73
N ALA A 167 -17.49 -32.71 23.58
CA ALA A 167 -18.33 -32.26 24.69
C ALA A 167 -19.57 -31.47 24.22
N GLU A 168 -19.39 -30.60 23.22
CA GLU A 168 -20.46 -29.70 22.72
C GLU A 168 -21.54 -30.45 21.90
N ALA A 169 -21.24 -31.65 21.40
CA ALA A 169 -22.20 -32.48 20.67
C ALA A 169 -23.04 -33.39 21.58
N ALA A 170 -22.63 -33.62 22.83
CA ALA A 170 -23.37 -34.44 23.79
C ALA A 170 -24.42 -33.61 24.59
N GLU A 171 -24.20 -32.30 24.73
CA GLU A 171 -25.10 -31.39 25.46
C GLU A 171 -26.29 -30.88 24.64
N ALA A 172 -26.26 -31.03 23.31
CA ALA A 172 -27.36 -30.61 22.42
C ALA A 172 -28.39 -31.72 22.13
N SER A 173 -28.33 -32.84 22.86
CA SER A 173 -29.26 -33.98 22.73
C SER A 173 -29.82 -34.46 24.08
N ALA A 174 -29.69 -33.63 25.12
CA ALA A 174 -30.42 -33.74 26.38
C ALA A 174 -31.31 -32.51 26.55
#